data_AF-A0A968DBQ7-F1
#
_entry.id   AF-A0A968DBQ7-F1
#
_cell.length_a   1.000
_cell.length_b   1.000
_cell.length_c   1.000
_cell.angle_alpha   90.00
_cell.angle_beta   90.00
_cell.angle_gamma   90.00
#
_symmetry.space_group_name_H-M   'P 1'
#
loop_
_entity.id
_entity.type
_entity.pdbx_description
1 polymer ?
#
loop_
_entity_poly.entity_id
_entity_poly.type
_entity_poly.pdbx_seq_one_letter_code
_entity_poly.pdbx_strand_id
1 'polypeptide(L)' 'NVGKSLHEADLIDPAKALMAKVEIPLPTDVVVATEFSDSAEAVVKPVDQVGDDEM' A
#
# COMPACT_ATOMS: atom_id res chain seq x y z
N ASN A 1 -4.58 -6.18 2.98
CA ASN A 1 -5.37 -4.94 2.76
C ASN A 1 -4.37 -3.81 2.58
N VAL A 2 -4.68 -2.76 1.82
CA VAL A 2 -3.88 -1.51 1.76
C VAL A 2 -4.59 -0.34 2.45
N GLY A 3 -5.68 -0.58 3.17
CA GLY A 3 -6.44 0.47 3.86
C GLY A 3 -7.08 1.44 2.88
N LYS A 4 -6.90 2.73 3.15
CA LYS A 4 -7.30 3.86 2.30
C LYS A 4 -6.22 4.30 1.31
N SER A 5 -5.14 3.52 1.17
CA SER A 5 -4.11 3.81 0.17
C SER A 5 -4.72 3.94 -1.22
N LEU A 6 -4.24 4.93 -1.96
CA LEU A 6 -4.66 5.15 -3.34
C LEU A 6 -4.28 3.94 -4.20
N HIS A 7 -5.28 3.26 -4.76
CA HIS A 7 -5.08 2.15 -5.67
C HIS A 7 -6.23 2.04 -6.68
N GLU A 8 -5.94 1.40 -7.81
CA GLU A 8 -6.91 1.13 -8.87
C GLU A 8 -7.33 -0.35 -8.82
N ALA A 9 -8.49 -0.63 -8.20
CA ALA A 9 -8.98 -2.01 -8.02
C ALA A 9 -9.14 -2.76 -9.35
N ASP A 10 -9.52 -2.06 -10.42
CA ASP A 10 -9.72 -2.60 -11.77
C ASP A 10 -8.40 -3.06 -12.43
N LEU A 11 -7.23 -2.63 -11.91
CA LEU A 11 -5.91 -2.95 -12.46
C LEU A 11 -5.16 -4.04 -11.68
N ILE A 12 -5.78 -4.66 -10.68
CA ILE A 12 -5.15 -5.72 -9.88
C ILE A 12 -4.74 -6.92 -10.76
N ASP A 13 -5.60 -7.34 -11.70
CA ASP A 13 -5.31 -8.48 -12.57
C ASP A 13 -4.19 -8.19 -13.58
N PRO A 14 -4.18 -7.03 -14.28
CA PRO A 14 -3.02 -6.57 -15.04
C PRO A 14 -1.72 -6.54 -14.23
N ALA A 15 -1.75 -6.03 -13.00
CA ALA A 15 -0.57 -5.96 -12.13
C ALA A 15 -0.02 -7.36 -11.82
N LYS A 16 -0.88 -8.31 -11.46
CA LYS A 16 -0.49 -9.72 -11.25
C LYS A 16 0.09 -10.35 -12.52
N ALA A 17 -0.46 -10.04 -13.68
CA ALA A 17 0.04 -10.54 -14.96
C ALA A 17 1.45 -10.03 -15.29
N LEU A 18 1.81 -8.82 -14.85
CA LEU A 18 3.17 -8.27 -14.99
C LEU A 18 4.13 -8.94 -14.01
N MET A 19 3.73 -9.11 -12.75
CA MET A 19 4.54 -9.78 -11.72
C MET A 19 4.89 -11.24 -12.07
N ALA A 20 4.06 -11.90 -12.88
CA ALA A 20 4.33 -13.26 -13.34
C ALA A 20 5.39 -13.31 -14.46
N LYS A 21 5.64 -12.19 -15.15
CA LYS A 21 6.57 -12.13 -16.31
C LYS A 21 7.95 -11.65 -15.91
N VAL A 22 8.03 -10.78 -14.91
CA VAL A 22 9.26 -10.14 -14.45
C VAL A 22 9.24 -10.04 -12.94
N GLU A 23 10.42 -10.00 -12.34
CA GLU A 23 10.54 -9.77 -10.90
C GLU A 23 10.22 -8.30 -10.59
N ILE A 24 9.14 -8.08 -9.85
CA ILE A 24 8.74 -6.77 -9.33
C ILE A 24 8.88 -6.84 -7.81
N PRO A 25 9.93 -6.24 -7.22
CA PRO A 25 10.08 -6.22 -5.77
C PRO A 25 8.94 -5.39 -5.16
N LEU A 26 8.30 -5.97 -4.14
CA LEU A 26 7.25 -5.33 -3.37
C LEU A 26 7.79 -4.81 -2.03
N PRO A 27 7.21 -3.74 -1.47
CA PRO A 27 7.57 -3.26 -0.14
C PRO A 27 7.22 -4.30 0.93
N THR A 28 8.14 -4.50 1.87
CA THR A 28 7.94 -5.32 3.07
C THR A 28 7.37 -4.52 4.23
N ASP A 29 7.67 -3.23 4.26
CA ASP A 29 7.29 -2.25 5.26
C ASP A 29 6.90 -0.92 4.59
N VAL A 30 6.05 -0.17 5.27
CA VAL A 30 5.46 1.08 4.78
C VAL A 30 5.38 2.10 5.91
N VAL A 31 5.31 3.37 5.55
CA VAL A 31 4.97 4.47 6.45
C VAL A 31 3.56 4.90 6.14
N VAL A 32 2.68 4.91 7.13
CA VAL A 32 1.27 5.24 6.97
C VAL A 32 0.86 6.38 7.88
N ALA A 33 -0.26 7.01 7.53
CA ALA A 33 -0.99 7.98 8.33
C ALA A 33 -2.51 7.75 8.23
N THR A 34 -3.28 8.37 9.11
CA THR A 34 -4.76 8.31 9.10
C THR A 34 -5.41 9.50 8.38
N GLU A 35 -4.61 10.52 8.04
CA GLU A 35 -5.05 11.72 7.34
C GLU A 35 -3.99 12.23 6.35
N PHE A 36 -4.43 12.93 5.31
CA PHE A 36 -3.54 13.56 4.32
C PHE A 36 -3.26 15.01 4.73
N SER A 37 -2.27 15.19 5.61
CA SER A 37 -1.85 16.49 6.17
C SER A 37 -0.34 16.53 6.38
N ASP A 38 0.25 17.72 6.42
CA ASP A 38 1.65 17.91 6.84
C ASP A 38 1.84 17.68 8.36
N SER A 39 0.76 17.76 9.12
CA SER A 39 0.71 17.50 10.56
C SER A 39 0.46 16.04 10.93
N ALA A 40 0.22 15.17 9.95
CA ALA A 40 -0.17 13.78 10.20
C ALA A 40 0.96 12.99 10.86
N GLU A 41 0.63 12.12 11.82
CA GLU A 41 1.62 11.25 12.47
C GLU A 41 2.06 10.14 11.52
N ALA A 42 3.37 10.05 11.28
CA ALA A 42 3.97 9.03 10.44
C ALA A 42 4.35 7.79 11.25
N VAL A 43 3.80 6.63 10.90
CA VAL A 43 4.05 5.36 11.59
C VAL A 43 4.64 4.33 10.63
N VAL A 44 5.84 3.83 10.93
CA VAL A 44 6.47 2.72 10.20
C VAL A 44 5.86 1.40 10.66
N LYS A 45 5.44 0.55 9.71
CA LYS A 45 4.90 -0.78 10.00
C LYS A 45 5.09 -1.78 8.86
N PRO A 46 5.04 -3.08 9.14
CA PRO A 46 4.97 -4.13 8.11
C PRO A 46 3.77 -3.94 7.18
N VAL A 47 3.92 -4.28 5.90
CA VAL A 47 2.87 -4.11 4.88
C VAL A 47 1.59 -4.94 5.16
N ASP A 48 1.72 -6.01 5.93
CA ASP A 48 0.60 -6.86 6.36
C ASP A 48 -0.14 -6.33 7.60
N GLN A 49 0.31 -5.21 8.17
CA GLN A 49 -0.26 -4.57 9.37
C GLN A 49 -0.89 -3.19 9.10
N VAL A 50 -1.15 -2.85 7.83
CA VAL A 50 -1.87 -1.62 7.47
C VAL A 50 -3.34 -1.73 7.90
N GLY A 51 -3.79 -0.75 8.68
CA GLY A 51 -5.16 -0.62 9.16
C GLY A 51 -6.14 -0.15 8.07
N ASP A 52 -7.44 -0.34 8.31
CA ASP A 52 -8.48 -0.05 7.32
C ASP A 52 -8.64 1.46 7.03
N ASP A 53 -8.24 2.32 7.96
CA ASP A 53 -8.32 3.78 7.87
C ASP A 53 -6.98 4.45 7.52
N GLU A 54 -5.94 3.67 7.30
CA GLU A 54 -4.58 4.16 7.04
C GLU A 54 -4.24 4.21 5.55
N MET A 55 -3.37 5.14 5.17
CA MET A 55 -2.88 5.36 3.80
C MET A 55 -1.43 5.83 3.78
#